data_AF-A0A9P9HJ09-F1
#
_entry.id   AF-A0A9P9HJ09-F1
#
_cell.length_a   1.000
_cell.length_b   1.000
_cell.length_c   1.000
_cell.angle_alpha   90.00
_cell.angle_beta   90.00
_cell.angle_gamma   90.00
#
_symmetry.space_group_name_H-M   'P 1'
#
loop_
_entity.id
_entity.type
_entity.pdbx_description
1 polymer ?
#
loop_
_entity_poly.entity_id
_entity_poly.type
_entity_poly.pdbx_seq_one_letter_code
_entity_poly.pdbx_strand_id
1 'polypeptide(L)'
;MHFSTASVLATLISAAAAAKQMQINYYTDTKCKSYVGQVDVAWASSLRSGKTNCFNFHYGTAMNIAECQSPGCFCNLFKGKNCENYMDQMWYGDQSSCRPWADQVQSFACYYNA
;
A
#
# COMPACT_ATOMS: atom_id res chain seq x y z
N MET A 1 -49.63 -37.22 10.89
CA MET A 1 -48.52 -36.58 10.15
C MET A 1 -47.96 -35.50 11.04
N HIS A 2 -46.74 -35.68 11.56
CA HIS A 2 -46.05 -34.64 12.32
C HIS A 2 -45.33 -33.72 11.34
N PHE A 3 -45.70 -32.44 11.33
CA PHE A 3 -44.97 -31.41 10.61
C PHE A 3 -44.06 -30.69 11.61
N SER A 4 -42.78 -31.06 11.61
CA SER A 4 -41.72 -30.29 12.27
C SER A 4 -41.41 -29.06 11.40
N THR A 5 -41.74 -27.88 11.88
CA THR A 5 -41.27 -26.63 11.28
C THR A 5 -39.92 -26.28 11.89
N ALA A 6 -38.86 -26.51 11.12
CA ALA A 6 -37.49 -26.20 11.49
C ALA A 6 -37.32 -24.70 11.75
N SER A 7 -36.73 -24.35 12.88
CA SER A 7 -36.29 -22.99 13.19
C SER A 7 -35.14 -22.62 12.27
N VAL A 8 -35.35 -21.62 11.40
CA VAL A 8 -34.28 -21.05 10.58
C VAL A 8 -33.42 -20.18 11.49
N LEU A 9 -32.26 -20.71 11.91
CA LEU A 9 -31.20 -19.90 12.51
C LEU A 9 -30.71 -18.90 11.44
N ALA A 10 -31.06 -17.64 11.60
CA ALA A 10 -30.43 -16.55 10.87
C ALA A 10 -28.98 -16.40 11.37
N THR A 11 -28.03 -17.00 10.66
CA THR A 11 -26.61 -16.76 10.89
C THR A 11 -26.28 -15.35 10.46
N LEU A 12 -26.04 -14.46 11.43
CA LEU A 12 -25.44 -13.15 11.21
C LEU A 12 -24.03 -13.35 10.66
N ILE A 13 -23.87 -13.22 9.34
CA ILE A 13 -22.56 -13.18 8.70
C ILE A 13 -21.99 -11.80 9.03
N SER A 14 -21.16 -11.72 10.08
CA SER A 14 -20.32 -10.56 10.30
C SER A 14 -19.37 -10.48 9.10
N ALA A 15 -19.63 -9.53 8.19
CA ALA A 15 -18.68 -9.20 7.13
C ALA A 15 -17.45 -8.58 7.81
N ALA A 16 -16.46 -9.40 8.13
CA ALA A 16 -15.14 -8.91 8.45
C ALA A 16 -14.65 -8.16 7.20
N ALA A 17 -14.57 -6.84 7.27
CA ALA A 17 -13.96 -6.05 6.22
C ALA A 17 -12.53 -6.56 6.06
N ALA A 18 -12.23 -7.22 4.94
CA ALA A 18 -10.89 -7.65 4.65
C ALA A 18 -9.98 -6.42 4.71
N ALA A 19 -8.92 -6.52 5.50
CA ALA A 19 -7.87 -5.53 5.54
C ALA A 19 -7.40 -5.25 4.11
N LYS A 20 -7.55 -4.00 3.65
CA LYS A 20 -7.12 -3.64 2.30
C LYS A 20 -5.59 -3.66 2.24
N GLN A 21 -5.06 -4.38 1.25
CA GLN A 21 -3.64 -4.40 0.95
C GLN A 21 -3.17 -2.99 0.56
N MET A 22 -1.97 -2.61 1.00
CA MET A 22 -1.32 -1.37 0.59
C MET A 22 -1.11 -1.35 -0.93
N GLN A 23 -1.45 -0.23 -1.55
CA GLN A 23 -1.32 -0.01 -2.99
C GLN A 23 -0.53 1.27 -3.26
N ILE A 24 0.45 1.17 -4.16
CA ILE A 24 1.18 2.33 -4.68
C ILE A 24 0.71 2.59 -6.11
N ASN A 25 0.23 3.80 -6.39
CA ASN A 25 -0.13 4.20 -7.74
C ASN A 25 0.99 5.01 -8.39
N TYR A 26 1.05 4.92 -9.71
CA TYR A 26 1.98 5.65 -10.57
C TYR A 26 1.23 6.48 -11.60
N TYR A 27 1.83 7.60 -11.98
CA TYR A 27 1.22 8.62 -12.82
C TYR A 27 2.23 9.15 -13.84
N THR A 28 1.77 9.60 -14.99
CA THR A 28 2.62 10.26 -16.02
C THR A 28 2.83 11.75 -15.79
N ASP A 29 2.02 12.38 -14.93
CA ASP A 29 2.15 13.78 -14.54
C ASP A 29 2.74 13.92 -13.13
N THR A 30 3.15 15.13 -12.75
CA THR A 30 3.75 15.43 -11.44
C THR A 30 2.74 15.72 -10.34
N LYS A 31 1.43 15.70 -10.63
CA LYS A 31 0.36 16.03 -9.67
C LYS A 31 -0.52 14.82 -9.32
N CYS A 32 -0.11 13.63 -9.75
CA CYS A 32 -0.81 12.37 -9.54
C CYS A 32 -2.26 12.40 -10.02
N LYS A 33 -2.48 12.85 -11.26
CA LYS A 33 -3.81 12.96 -11.89
C LYS A 33 -4.01 12.00 -13.06
N SER A 34 -2.96 11.70 -13.81
CA SER A 34 -2.93 10.84 -14.99
C SER A 34 -2.40 9.46 -14.61
N TYR A 35 -3.26 8.62 -14.04
CA TYR A 35 -2.92 7.26 -13.59
C TYR A 35 -2.42 6.38 -14.73
N VAL A 36 -1.36 5.60 -14.48
CA VAL A 36 -0.79 4.67 -15.47
C VAL A 36 -0.54 3.26 -14.97
N GLY A 37 -0.62 3.02 -13.67
CA GLY A 37 -0.42 1.69 -13.12
C GLY A 37 -0.25 1.69 -11.61
N GLN A 38 -0.22 0.49 -11.04
CA GLN A 38 -0.10 0.29 -9.61
C GLN A 38 0.82 -0.88 -9.27
N VAL A 39 1.27 -0.88 -8.02
CA VAL A 39 1.94 -2.00 -7.37
C VAL A 39 1.18 -2.32 -6.10
N ASP A 40 0.75 -3.57 -5.98
CA ASP A 40 0.14 -4.10 -4.76
C ASP A 40 1.25 -4.62 -3.83
N VAL A 41 1.40 -3.98 -2.68
CA VAL A 41 2.55 -4.19 -1.79
C VAL A 41 2.28 -5.34 -0.83
N ALA A 42 2.43 -6.58 -1.30
CA ALA A 42 2.19 -7.80 -0.50
C ALA A 42 3.30 -8.14 0.52
N TRP A 43 4.43 -7.44 0.48
CA TRP A 43 5.64 -7.72 1.27
C TRP A 43 5.94 -6.68 2.36
N ALA A 44 5.03 -5.71 2.57
CA ALA A 44 5.21 -4.74 3.64
C ALA A 44 5.27 -5.45 4.99
N SER A 45 6.26 -5.10 5.81
CA SER A 45 6.44 -5.67 7.14
C SER A 45 6.05 -4.66 8.22
N SER A 46 5.95 -5.10 9.48
CA SER A 46 5.99 -4.14 10.58
C SER A 46 7.37 -3.45 10.61
N LEU A 47 7.41 -2.23 11.16
CA LEU A 47 8.60 -1.37 11.28
C LEU A 47 9.87 -2.07 11.83
N ARG A 48 9.73 -3.20 12.55
CA ARG A 48 10.81 -3.89 13.26
C ARG A 48 11.45 -5.06 12.49
N SER A 49 10.96 -5.41 11.29
CA SER A 49 11.34 -6.68 10.63
C SER A 49 12.59 -6.63 9.74
N GLY A 50 13.34 -5.53 9.71
CA GLY A 50 14.61 -5.43 8.96
C GLY A 50 14.47 -5.26 7.44
N LYS A 51 15.56 -5.52 6.69
CA LYS A 51 15.72 -5.25 5.23
C LYS A 51 14.87 -6.11 4.29
N THR A 52 14.07 -7.03 4.81
CA THR A 52 13.30 -8.03 4.04
C THR A 52 12.15 -7.42 3.23
N ASN A 53 11.82 -6.16 3.46
CA ASN A 53 10.70 -5.45 2.85
C ASN A 53 11.12 -4.49 1.71
N CYS A 54 12.38 -4.58 1.25
CA CYS A 54 12.88 -3.78 0.14
C CYS A 54 12.50 -4.36 -1.22
N PHE A 55 11.99 -3.52 -2.12
CA PHE A 55 11.65 -3.91 -3.48
C PHE A 55 12.30 -2.98 -4.51
N ASN A 56 12.98 -3.57 -5.50
CA ASN A 56 13.59 -2.84 -6.61
C ASN A 56 12.54 -2.61 -7.69
N PHE A 57 12.12 -1.36 -7.85
CA PHE A 57 11.12 -1.01 -8.84
C PHE A 57 11.22 0.46 -9.19
N HIS A 58 10.96 0.74 -10.45
CA HIS A 58 11.10 2.05 -11.03
C HIS A 58 10.08 2.21 -12.16
N TYR A 59 9.18 3.18 -12.04
CA TYR A 59 8.15 3.44 -13.03
C TYR A 59 7.53 4.82 -12.84
N GLY A 60 6.94 5.38 -13.90
CA GLY A 60 6.15 6.61 -13.85
C GLY A 60 6.94 7.89 -13.57
N THR A 61 6.22 9.02 -13.60
CA THR A 61 6.72 10.36 -13.27
C THR A 61 6.46 10.69 -11.80
N ALA A 62 5.27 10.34 -11.31
CA ALA A 62 4.89 10.54 -9.91
C ALA A 62 4.26 9.29 -9.32
N MET A 63 4.24 9.23 -7.99
CA MET A 63 3.66 8.11 -7.24
C MET A 63 3.03 8.56 -5.93
N ASN A 64 2.06 7.79 -5.44
CA ASN A 64 1.52 7.95 -4.08
C ASN A 64 1.12 6.59 -3.47
N ILE A 65 0.94 6.54 -2.14
CA ILE A 65 0.21 5.43 -1.51
C ILE A 65 -1.29 5.72 -1.67
N ALA A 66 -1.98 4.88 -2.43
CA ALA A 66 -3.38 5.07 -2.79
C ALA A 66 -4.34 4.32 -1.86
N GLU A 67 -3.89 3.22 -1.27
CA GLU A 67 -4.67 2.39 -0.36
C GLU A 67 -3.77 1.86 0.75
N CYS A 68 -4.35 1.70 1.95
CA CYS A 68 -3.60 1.30 3.12
C CYS A 68 -4.51 0.77 4.25
N GLN A 69 -4.06 -0.26 4.97
CA GLN A 69 -4.72 -0.72 6.19
C GLN A 69 -4.47 0.23 7.38
N SER A 70 -5.48 0.38 8.25
CA SER A 70 -5.38 1.03 9.57
C SER A 70 -4.34 0.34 10.48
N PRO A 71 -3.57 1.07 11.30
CA PRO A 71 -3.63 2.52 11.58
C PRO A 71 -2.90 3.42 10.59
N GLY A 72 -2.31 2.86 9.53
CA GLY A 72 -1.64 3.62 8.47
C GLY A 72 -0.42 2.88 7.94
N CYS A 73 0.23 3.47 6.95
CA CYS A 73 1.44 2.92 6.36
C CYS A 73 2.26 4.02 5.71
N PHE A 74 3.51 3.68 5.46
CA PHE A 74 4.43 4.54 4.76
C PHE A 74 5.44 3.70 3.98
N CYS A 75 6.10 4.34 3.02
CA CYS A 75 7.21 3.76 2.28
C CYS A 75 8.41 4.71 2.30
N ASN A 76 9.58 4.19 2.63
CA ASN A 76 10.84 4.88 2.41
C ASN A 76 11.25 4.67 0.95
N LEU A 77 11.65 5.75 0.29
CA LEU A 77 12.03 5.80 -1.12
C LEU A 77 13.53 6.00 -1.25
N PHE A 78 14.13 5.33 -2.21
CA PHE A 78 15.59 5.26 -2.38
C PHE A 78 16.00 5.50 -3.83
N LYS A 79 17.11 6.23 -4.03
CA LYS A 79 17.69 6.46 -5.37
C LYS A 79 18.53 5.28 -5.86
N GLY A 80 19.00 4.43 -4.95
CA GLY A 80 19.72 3.21 -5.28
C GLY A 80 18.80 1.98 -5.31
N LYS A 81 19.30 0.90 -5.91
CA LYS A 81 18.72 -0.45 -5.72
C LYS A 81 18.98 -0.94 -4.30
N ASN A 82 18.24 -1.96 -3.88
CA ASN A 82 18.35 -2.64 -2.59
C ASN A 82 18.23 -1.69 -1.39
N CYS A 83 17.43 -0.64 -1.55
CA CYS A 83 17.15 0.36 -0.53
C CYS A 83 18.41 1.08 -0.02
N GLU A 84 19.30 1.39 -0.97
CA GLU A 84 20.48 2.23 -0.75
C GLU A 84 20.21 3.67 -1.16
N ASN A 85 20.89 4.62 -0.50
CA ASN A 85 20.76 6.06 -0.77
C ASN A 85 19.32 6.57 -0.56
N TYR A 86 18.92 6.67 0.71
CA TYR A 86 17.63 7.22 1.12
C TYR A 86 17.37 8.58 0.47
N MET A 87 16.14 8.79 0.02
CA MET A 87 15.72 10.00 -0.66
C MET A 87 14.59 10.70 0.07
N ASP A 88 13.52 9.97 0.36
CA ASP A 88 12.28 10.54 0.87
C ASP A 88 11.42 9.46 1.54
N GLN A 89 10.36 9.89 2.22
CA GLN A 89 9.37 9.04 2.84
C GLN A 89 7.98 9.49 2.41
N MET A 90 7.17 8.53 2.00
CA MET A 90 5.81 8.73 1.53
C MET A 90 4.83 8.12 2.53
N TRP A 91 3.93 8.92 3.10
CA TRP A 91 2.92 8.47 4.05
C TRP A 91 1.57 8.37 3.40
N TYR A 92 0.77 7.39 3.80
CA TYR A 92 -0.63 7.35 3.40
C TYR A 92 -1.41 8.51 4.04
N GLY A 93 -2.18 9.24 3.23
CA GLY A 93 -3.05 10.31 3.69
C GLY A 93 -2.38 11.64 4.06
N ASP A 94 -1.07 11.83 3.78
CA ASP A 94 -0.45 13.14 3.94
C ASP A 94 -0.98 14.15 2.89
N GLN A 95 -0.98 15.44 3.25
CA GLN A 95 -1.44 16.53 2.38
C GLN A 95 -0.60 16.67 1.09
N SER A 96 0.54 16.00 1.02
CA SER A 96 1.46 16.00 -0.12
C SER A 96 1.66 14.61 -0.74
N SER A 97 0.72 13.68 -0.59
CA SER A 97 0.87 12.25 -0.95
C SER A 97 1.43 11.94 -2.32
N CYS A 98 1.28 12.85 -3.27
CA CYS A 98 1.96 12.76 -4.55
C CYS A 98 3.44 13.13 -4.45
N ARG A 99 4.32 12.16 -4.72
CA ARG A 99 5.75 12.38 -4.90
C ARG A 99 6.06 12.54 -6.39
N PRO A 100 6.44 13.75 -6.88
CA PRO A 100 6.57 14.06 -8.30
C PRO A 100 7.90 13.62 -8.93
N TRP A 101 8.58 12.66 -8.32
CA TRP A 101 9.93 12.20 -8.67
C TRP A 101 10.02 10.66 -8.62
N ALA A 102 8.96 9.97 -9.05
CA ALA A 102 8.96 8.51 -9.14
C ALA A 102 10.05 8.02 -10.11
N ASP A 103 10.37 8.84 -11.12
CA ASP A 103 11.49 8.69 -12.06
C ASP A 103 12.90 8.82 -11.42
N GLN A 104 12.99 9.07 -10.12
CA GLN A 104 14.24 9.02 -9.36
C GLN A 104 14.28 7.88 -8.35
N VAL A 105 13.15 7.21 -8.11
CA VAL A 105 13.03 6.10 -7.16
C VAL A 105 13.47 4.81 -7.84
N GLN A 106 14.50 4.14 -7.34
CA GLN A 106 14.94 2.84 -7.86
C GLN A 106 14.55 1.67 -6.95
N SER A 107 14.27 1.95 -5.68
CA SER A 107 13.71 0.97 -4.76
C SER A 107 12.94 1.64 -3.64
N PHE A 108 12.08 0.87 -2.99
CA PHE A 108 11.33 1.33 -1.82
C PHE A 108 11.14 0.21 -0.79
N ALA A 109 11.01 0.61 0.47
CA ALA A 109 10.70 -0.27 1.58
C ALA A 109 9.43 0.23 2.26
N CYS A 110 8.40 -0.61 2.32
CA CYS A 110 7.09 -0.23 2.82
C CYS A 110 6.74 -0.93 4.14
N TYR A 111 5.98 -0.23 4.98
CA TYR A 111 5.67 -0.67 6.33
C TYR A 111 4.22 -0.38 6.66
N TYR A 112 3.56 -1.34 7.29
CA TYR A 112 2.33 -1.06 8.04
C TYR A 112 2.71 -0.51 9.40
N ASN A 113 2.02 0.56 9.79
CA ASN A 113 2.09 1.06 11.15
C ASN A 113 1.35 0.07 12.05
N ALA A 114 1.88 -0.19 13.25
CA ALA A 114 1.26 -1.08 14.23
C ALA A 114 0.47 -0.27 15.25
#